data_AF-A0A2W6T5L3-F1
#
_entry.id   AF-A0A2W6T5L3-F1
#
_cell.length_a   1.000
_cell.length_b   1.000
_cell.length_c   1.000
_cell.angle_alpha   90.00
_cell.angle_beta   90.00
_cell.angle_gamma   90.00
#
_symmetry.space_group_name_H-M   'P 1'
#
loop_
_entity.id
_entity.type
_entity.pdbx_description
1 polymer ?
#
loop_
_entity_poly.entity_id
_entity_poly.type
_entity_poly.pdbx_seq_one_letter_code
_entity_poly.pdbx_strand_id
1 'polypeptide(L)' 'MQENRYMDLNSLIKYIPFTKATIYSKVNRNQIPFKKIGKKLIFSKEEIDRWIDEGGKMKKEVKIPVLVV' A
#
# COMPACT_ATOMS: atom_id res chain seq x y z
N MET A 1 22.73 1.61 -10.18
CA MET A 1 22.52 2.65 -9.15
C MET A 1 21.42 2.13 -8.23
N GLN A 2 21.68 1.93 -6.94
CA GLN A 2 20.71 1.34 -6.01
C GLN A 2 19.70 2.41 -5.60
N GLU A 3 18.57 2.48 -6.31
CA GLU A 3 17.54 3.47 -6.03
C GLU A 3 16.72 3.08 -4.78
N ASN A 4 16.33 4.13 -4.06
CA ASN A 4 15.63 4.16 -2.78
C ASN A 4 14.37 3.25 -2.76
N ARG A 5 14.58 1.94 -2.55
CA ARG A 5 13.56 0.90 -2.77
C ARG A 5 12.44 0.96 -1.74
N TYR A 6 12.72 1.57 -0.59
CA TYR A 6 11.81 1.63 0.55
C TYR A 6 11.67 3.07 1.07
N MET A 7 10.46 3.41 1.50
CA MET A 7 10.08 4.69 2.06
C MET A 7 9.36 4.45 3.40
N ASP A 8 9.69 5.26 4.40
CA ASP A 8 8.96 5.28 5.67
C ASP A 8 7.61 5.99 5.53
N LEU A 9 6.77 5.84 6.55
CA LEU A 9 5.48 6.52 6.63
C LEU A 9 5.58 8.04 6.39
N ASN A 10 6.56 8.73 7.01
CA ASN A 10 6.75 10.17 6.84
C ASN A 10 7.12 10.54 5.40
N SER A 11 7.92 9.71 4.74
CA SER A 11 8.30 9.91 3.33
C SER A 11 7.10 9.69 2.40
N LEU A 12 6.26 8.69 2.70
CA LEU A 12 5.04 8.42 1.95
C LEU A 12 4.03 9.57 2.02
N ILE A 13 3.89 10.22 3.18
CA ILE A 13 2.99 11.38 3.37
C ILE A 13 3.45 12.61 2.58
N LYS A 14 4.75 12.75 2.36
CA LYS A 14 5.28 13.81 1.48
C LYS A 14 5.10 13.45 0.01
N TYR A 15 5.03 12.17 -0.31
CA TYR A 15 4.93 11.66 -1.66
C TYR A 15 3.50 11.66 -2.22
N ILE A 16 2.50 11.42 -1.36
CA ILE A 16 1.08 11.38 -1.74
C ILE A 16 0.33 12.43 -0.92
N PRO A 17 -0.65 13.15 -1.49
CA PRO A 17 -1.46 14.13 -0.76
C PRO A 17 -2.48 13.47 0.21
N PHE A 18 -2.03 12.53 1.04
CA PHE A 18 -2.84 11.89 2.09
C PHE A 18 -2.32 12.23 3.48
N THR A 19 -3.26 12.31 4.43
CA THR A 19 -2.91 12.51 5.85
C THR A 19 -2.38 11.23 6.49
N LYS A 20 -1.61 11.37 7.58
CA LYS A 20 -1.21 10.23 8.45
C LYS A 20 -2.38 9.32 8.77
N ALA A 21 -3.50 9.91 9.20
CA ALA A 21 -4.69 9.18 9.61
C ALA A 21 -5.29 8.37 8.44
N THR A 22 -5.33 8.96 7.24
CA THR A 22 -5.80 8.26 6.03
C THR A 22 -4.91 7.07 5.70
N ILE A 23 -3.59 7.23 5.75
CA ILE A 23 -2.65 6.14 5.49
C ILE A 23 -2.79 5.04 6.53
N TYR A 24 -2.84 5.37 7.84
CA TYR A 24 -3.10 4.37 8.88
C TYR A 24 -4.43 3.64 8.68
N SER A 25 -5.49 4.36 8.30
CA SER A 25 -6.78 3.75 7.96
C SER A 25 -6.68 2.80 6.78
N LYS A 26 -5.92 3.16 5.74
CA LYS A 26 -5.67 2.32 4.57
C LYS A 26 -4.82 1.10 4.91
N VAL A 27 -3.77 1.27 5.70
CA VAL A 27 -2.91 0.18 6.20
C VAL A 27 -3.73 -0.79 7.02
N ASN A 28 -4.52 -0.30 7.99
CA ASN A 28 -5.36 -1.14 8.83
C ASN A 28 -6.43 -1.90 8.02
N ARG A 29 -6.95 -1.27 6.95
CA ARG A 29 -7.89 -1.89 6.01
C ARG A 29 -7.22 -2.78 4.95
N ASN A 30 -5.89 -2.93 4.99
CA ASN A 30 -5.08 -3.61 3.98
C ASN A 30 -5.42 -3.15 2.55
N GLN A 31 -5.57 -1.83 2.37
CA GLN A 31 -5.88 -1.21 1.08
C GLN A 31 -4.69 -0.55 0.40
N ILE A 32 -3.55 -0.48 1.07
CA ILE A 32 -2.29 0.08 0.58
C ILE A 32 -1.20 -0.97 0.78
N PRO A 33 -0.27 -1.17 -0.18
CA PRO A 33 0.82 -2.12 -0.01
C PRO A 33 1.79 -1.63 1.05
N PHE A 34 1.91 -2.36 2.16
CA PHE A 34 2.85 -2.07 3.23
C PHE A 34 3.63 -3.33 3.60
N LYS A 35 4.87 -3.14 4.05
CA LYS A 35 5.72 -4.17 4.61
C LYS A 35 5.99 -3.87 6.07
N LYS A 36 5.80 -4.86 6.93
CA LYS A 36 6.10 -4.74 8.36
C LYS A 36 7.48 -5.31 8.62
N ILE A 37 8.43 -4.46 9.01
CA ILE A 37 9.76 -4.87 9.45
C ILE A 37 9.86 -4.59 10.96
N GLY A 38 9.76 -5.65 11.75
CA GLY A 38 9.72 -5.56 13.21
C GLY A 38 8.56 -4.67 13.70
N LYS A 39 8.90 -3.53 14.31
CA LYS A 39 7.94 -2.54 14.83
C LYS A 39 7.62 -1.41 13.83
N LYS A 40 8.34 -1.32 12.71
CA LYS A 40 8.16 -0.25 11.72
C LYS A 40 7.41 -0.73 10.48
N LEU A 41 6.64 0.19 9.90
CA LEU A 41 6.00 0.02 8.60
C LEU A 41 6.87 0.70 7.54
N ILE A 42 7.23 -0.06 6.52
CA ILE A 42 7.96 0.43 5.35
C ILE A 42 7.09 0.22 4.11
N PHE A 43 7.25 1.08 3.13
CA PHE A 43 6.49 1.05 1.89
C PHE A 43 7.48 0.95 0.73
N SER A 44 7.25 0.05 -0.21
CA SER A 44 8.11 -0.05 -1.40
C SER A 44 7.66 1.00 -2.42
N LYS A 45 8.59 1.83 -2.90
CA LYS A 45 8.27 2.87 -3.89
C LYS A 45 7.60 2.28 -5.13
N GLU A 46 8.15 1.19 -5.64
CA GLU A 46 7.66 0.46 -6.82
C GLU A 46 6.22 -0.04 -6.63
N GLU A 47 5.90 -0.59 -5.45
CA GLU A 47 4.55 -1.08 -5.15
C GLU A 47 3.54 0.05 -4.97
N ILE A 48 3.97 1.16 -4.35
CA ILE A 48 3.13 2.35 -4.18
C ILE A 48 2.83 2.99 -5.53
N ASP A 49 3.84 3.12 -6.39
CA ASP A 49 3.70 3.68 -7.74
C ASP A 49 2.69 2.87 -8.56
N ARG A 50 2.86 1.54 -8.58
CA ARG A 50 1.90 0.62 -9.21
C ARG A 50 0.51 0.71 -8.59
N TRP A 51 0.41 0.85 -7.27
CA TRP A 51 -0.88 0.99 -6.60
C TRP A 51 -1.59 2.30 -6.94
N ILE A 52 -0.83 3.39 -7.13
CA ILE A 52 -1.36 4.68 -7.62
C ILE A 52 -1.86 4.52 -9.06
N ASP A 53 -1.08 3.88 -9.93
CA ASP A 53 -1.45 3.58 -11.32
C ASP A 53 -2.72 2.72 -11.41
N GLU A 54 -2.87 1.71 -10.53
CA GLU A 54 -4.08 0.90 -10.40
C GLU A 54 -5.27 1.65 -9.74
N GLY A 55 -5.14 2.96 -9.47
CA GLY A 55 -6.23 3.81 -8.97
C GLY A 55 -6.46 3.74 -7.46
N GLY A 56 -5.45 3.36 -6.68
CA GLY A 56 -5.50 3.38 -5.23
C GLY A 56 -6.36 2.29 -4.59
N LYS A 57 -6.58 1.17 -5.31
CA LYS A 57 -7.39 0.04 -4.88
C LYS A 57 -6.56 -1.23 -4.90
N MET A 58 -6.30 -1.81 -3.73
CA MET A 58 -5.76 -3.17 -3.67
C MET A 58 -6.85 -4.14 -4.14
N LYS A 59 -6.52 -4.99 -5.12
CA LYS A 59 -7.42 -6.07 -5.57
C LYS A 59 -7.63 -7.00 -4.37
N LYS A 60 -8.79 -6.87 -3.72
CA LYS A 60 -9.31 -8.00 -2.95
C LYS A 60 -9.64 -9.05 -4.00
N GLU A 61 -8.88 -10.12 -4.04
CA GLU A 61 -9.28 -11.32 -4.75
C GLU A 61 -10.58 -11.78 -4.11
N VAL A 62 -11.70 -11.32 -4.66
CA VAL A 62 -13.00 -11.91 -4.38
C VAL A 62 -12.90 -13.28 -5.03
N LYS A 63 -12.47 -14.29 -4.27
CA LYS A 63 -12.76 -15.68 -4.58
C LYS A 63 -14.27 -15.81 -4.48
N ILE A 64 -14.97 -15.42 -5.54
CA ILE A 64 -16.36 -15.81 -5.72
C ILE A 64 -16.25 -17.34 -5.84
N PRO A 65 -16.75 -18.14 -4.89
CA PRO A 65 -16.89 -19.55 -5.17
C PRO A 65 -17.86 -19.59 -6.35
N VAL A 66 -17.35 -19.94 -7.53
CA VAL A 66 -18.20 -20.35 -8.63
C VAL A 66 -18.99 -21.53 -8.10
N LEU A 67 -20.23 -21.27 -7.68
CA LEU A 67 -21.25 -22.28 -7.55
C LEU A 67 -21.50 -22.74 -8.98
N VAL A 68 -20.74 -23.77 -9.38
CA VAL A 68 -21.05 -24.55 -10.56
C VAL A 68 -22.38 -25.23 -10.24
N VAL A 69 -23.45 -24.67 -10.80
CA VAL A 69 -24.79 -25.27 -10.87
C VAL A 69 -25.04 -25.73 -12.29
#